data_AF-A0A4P2PUT6-F1
#
_entry.id   AF-A0A4P2PUT6-F1
#
_cell.length_a   1.000
_cell.length_b   1.000
_cell.length_c   1.000
_cell.angle_alpha   90.00
_cell.angle_beta   90.00
_cell.angle_gamma   90.00
#
_symmetry.space_group_name_H-M   'P 1'
#
loop_
_entity.id
_entity.type
_entity.pdbx_description
1 polymer ?
#
loop_
_entity_poly.entity_id
_entity_poly.type
_entity_poly.pdbx_seq_one_letter_code
_entity_poly.pdbx_strand_id
1 'polypeptide(L)'
;MTERSATPPEQPRASLSLHDVLSEHAVAALDRLDVRRDPAGTCAPRELARMLTERGLPVHEPVLELEARAGGVTLGGKTPLVTYRALSAHPDFGRSEALVCGEELLLPIDGSGMLEFWMDREGTIYRGWPESPPWDPEDSGFCAPIYASYTTMFERFAFQREPWWGMSAGLDDGYRCSLTIHGRSLGDALAQALEVPAFRPAWDRFARIWHDRTAHIEEANVPGYRAHTRADLLSTDQLVRALEVMAPVMAQAPLSIGLPEHAAAQPGEREIRRFRCLRPGDRPVDVLVHGGPGKYRIEIRPL
;
A
#
# COMPACT_ATOMS: atom_id res chain seq x y z
N MET A 1 -28.75 40.22 -15.05
CA MET A 1 -27.32 39.90 -14.90
C MET A 1 -27.25 38.42 -14.56
N THR A 2 -26.84 37.60 -15.51
CA THR A 2 -26.63 36.16 -15.31
C THR A 2 -25.18 35.95 -14.89
N GLU A 3 -24.98 35.49 -13.66
CA GLU A 3 -23.69 35.03 -13.17
C GLU A 3 -23.25 33.85 -14.05
N ARG A 4 -22.22 34.10 -14.87
CA ARG A 4 -21.47 33.02 -15.51
C ARG A 4 -20.74 32.29 -14.39
N SER A 5 -21.30 31.17 -13.96
CA SER A 5 -20.58 30.16 -13.19
C SER A 5 -19.39 29.74 -14.05
N ALA A 6 -18.22 30.30 -13.76
CA ALA A 6 -16.98 29.90 -14.39
C ALA A 6 -16.71 28.48 -13.90
N THR A 7 -16.77 27.52 -14.81
CA THR A 7 -16.30 26.16 -14.54
C THR A 7 -14.87 26.29 -14.01
N PRO A 8 -14.54 25.76 -12.83
CA PRO A 8 -13.18 25.84 -12.32
C PRO A 8 -12.22 25.26 -13.37
N PRO A 9 -11.03 25.85 -13.54
CA PRO A 9 -10.06 25.36 -14.51
C PRO A 9 -9.81 23.87 -14.28
N GLU A 10 -9.81 23.10 -15.38
CA GLU A 10 -9.62 21.67 -15.30
C GLU A 10 -8.27 21.37 -14.63
N GLN A 11 -8.30 20.69 -13.49
CA GLN A 11 -7.08 20.32 -12.78
C GLN A 11 -6.26 19.35 -13.65
N PRO A 12 -4.94 19.58 -13.80
CA PRO A 12 -4.09 18.73 -14.62
C PRO A 12 -3.97 17.33 -14.02
N ARG A 13 -3.89 16.32 -14.89
CA ARG A 13 -3.66 14.93 -14.47
C ARG A 13 -2.27 14.76 -13.88
N ALA A 14 -2.17 14.00 -12.80
CA ALA A 14 -0.91 13.68 -12.14
C ALA A 14 0.03 12.86 -13.03
N SER A 15 -0.53 11.99 -13.86
CA SER A 15 0.20 11.15 -14.82
C SER A 15 1.12 11.95 -15.75
N LEU A 16 0.73 13.16 -16.16
CA LEU A 16 1.52 13.98 -17.10
C LEU A 16 2.89 14.37 -16.56
N SER A 17 3.04 14.61 -15.25
CA SER A 17 4.32 14.99 -14.64
C SER A 17 5.14 13.82 -14.13
N LEU A 18 4.57 12.61 -14.16
CA LEU A 18 5.19 11.38 -13.68
C LEU A 18 5.50 10.37 -14.80
N HIS A 19 5.05 10.62 -16.03
CA HIS A 19 5.16 9.67 -17.14
C HIS A 19 6.60 9.30 -17.54
N ASP A 20 7.59 10.14 -17.21
CA ASP A 20 9.00 9.91 -17.52
C ASP A 20 9.73 9.08 -16.45
N VAL A 21 9.12 8.91 -15.28
CA VAL A 21 9.70 8.17 -14.15
C VAL A 21 8.89 6.93 -13.74
N LEU A 22 7.65 6.79 -14.22
CA LEU A 22 6.77 5.66 -13.94
C LEU A 22 6.62 4.73 -15.14
N SER A 23 6.28 3.47 -14.85
CA SER A 23 5.86 2.49 -15.83
C SER A 23 4.55 2.89 -16.52
N GLU A 24 4.34 2.43 -17.76
CA GLU A 24 3.08 2.62 -18.48
C GLU A 24 1.86 2.13 -17.68
N HIS A 25 2.05 1.05 -16.90
CA HIS A 25 1.01 0.52 -16.04
C HIS A 25 0.60 1.51 -14.95
N ALA A 26 1.57 2.06 -14.20
CA ALA A 26 1.28 3.02 -13.14
C ALA A 26 0.66 4.32 -13.69
N VAL A 27 1.17 4.81 -14.84
CA VAL A 27 0.58 5.95 -15.55
C VAL A 27 -0.89 5.67 -15.92
N ALA A 28 -1.17 4.51 -16.51
CA ALA A 28 -2.53 4.12 -16.87
C ALA A 28 -3.44 3.96 -15.65
N ALA A 29 -2.92 3.48 -14.51
CA ALA A 29 -3.67 3.38 -13.26
C ALA A 29 -4.03 4.76 -12.71
N LEU A 30 -3.09 5.72 -12.70
CA LEU A 30 -3.34 7.11 -12.29
C LEU A 30 -4.41 7.77 -13.17
N ASP A 31 -4.36 7.55 -14.49
CA ASP A 31 -5.35 8.06 -15.43
C ASP A 31 -6.73 7.43 -15.20
N ARG A 32 -6.80 6.11 -14.98
CA ARG A 32 -8.05 5.39 -14.72
C ARG A 32 -8.71 5.81 -13.41
N LEU A 33 -7.91 6.14 -12.40
CA LEU A 33 -8.37 6.63 -11.10
C LEU A 33 -8.63 8.15 -11.10
N ASP A 34 -8.49 8.82 -12.25
CA ASP A 34 -8.58 10.28 -12.42
C ASP A 34 -7.79 11.04 -11.34
N VAL A 35 -6.54 10.63 -11.09
CA VAL A 35 -5.68 11.30 -10.11
C VAL A 35 -5.22 12.64 -10.69
N ARG A 36 -5.61 13.72 -10.01
CA ARG A 36 -5.34 15.10 -10.43
C ARG A 36 -4.40 15.82 -9.47
N ARG A 37 -3.82 16.92 -9.94
CA ARG A 37 -3.00 17.85 -9.16
C ARG A 37 -3.81 19.11 -8.85
N ASP A 38 -3.89 19.48 -7.58
CA ASP A 38 -4.38 20.78 -7.14
C ASP A 38 -3.22 21.80 -7.12
N PRO A 39 -3.22 22.84 -7.98
CA PRO A 39 -2.18 23.86 -8.00
C PRO A 39 -2.06 24.64 -6.68
N ALA A 40 -3.14 24.74 -5.89
CA ALA A 40 -3.10 25.39 -4.58
C ALA A 40 -2.43 24.52 -3.49
N GLY A 41 -2.21 23.23 -3.78
CA GLY A 41 -1.60 22.26 -2.89
C GLY A 41 -0.09 22.06 -3.10
N THR A 42 0.58 22.95 -3.83
CA THR A 42 2.01 22.84 -4.16
C THR A 42 2.70 24.20 -4.23
N CYS A 43 4.03 24.20 -4.21
CA CYS A 43 4.84 25.39 -4.48
C CYS A 43 6.06 25.06 -5.37
N ALA A 44 6.82 26.08 -5.77
CA ALA A 44 8.06 25.83 -6.47
C ALA A 44 9.11 25.20 -5.53
N PRO A 45 9.99 24.28 -5.99
CA PRO A 45 10.99 23.65 -5.13
C PRO A 45 11.90 24.62 -4.37
N ARG A 46 12.22 25.77 -4.97
CA ARG A 46 13.00 26.84 -4.30
C ARG A 46 12.24 27.48 -3.14
N GLU A 47 10.93 27.60 -3.26
CA GLU A 47 10.07 28.14 -2.20
C GLU A 47 9.97 27.15 -1.05
N LEU A 48 9.82 25.84 -1.36
CA LEU A 48 9.86 24.78 -0.35
C LEU A 48 11.22 24.75 0.38
N ALA A 49 12.33 24.79 -0.34
CA ALA A 49 13.67 24.81 0.25
C ALA A 49 13.88 26.00 1.21
N ARG A 50 13.38 27.19 0.82
CA ARG A 50 13.39 28.37 1.69
C ARG A 50 12.55 28.15 2.95
N MET A 51 11.32 27.63 2.79
CA MET A 51 10.41 27.36 3.92
C MET A 51 11.02 26.36 4.92
N LEU A 52 11.65 25.30 4.43
CA LEU A 52 12.36 24.32 5.26
C LEU A 52 13.50 24.99 6.04
N THR A 53 14.32 25.80 5.36
CA THR A 53 15.44 26.51 5.98
C THR A 53 14.96 27.50 7.06
N GLU A 54 13.91 28.28 6.78
CA GLU A 54 13.30 29.23 7.72
C GLU A 54 12.77 28.56 8.99
N ARG A 55 12.31 27.31 8.88
CA ARG A 55 11.84 26.47 10.00
C ARG A 55 12.94 25.64 10.66
N GLY A 56 14.20 25.81 10.24
CA GLY A 56 15.33 25.04 10.75
C GLY A 56 15.30 23.55 10.38
N LEU A 57 14.49 23.17 9.40
CA LEU A 57 14.40 21.81 8.88
C LEU A 57 15.47 21.56 7.82
N PRO A 58 15.93 20.31 7.63
CA PRO A 58 16.86 19.98 6.57
C PRO A 58 16.20 20.17 5.20
N VAL A 59 17.03 20.41 4.18
CA VAL A 59 16.59 20.43 2.78
C VAL A 59 17.08 19.14 2.13
N HIS A 60 16.13 18.27 1.76
CA HIS A 60 16.40 16.99 1.11
C HIS A 60 16.05 17.07 -0.38
N GLU A 61 16.99 16.71 -1.25
CA GLU A 61 16.75 16.74 -2.70
C GLU A 61 15.57 15.85 -3.14
N PRO A 62 15.40 14.61 -2.63
CA PRO A 62 14.25 13.78 -3.00
C PRO A 62 12.89 14.39 -2.64
N VAL A 63 12.84 15.21 -1.57
CA VAL A 63 11.62 15.92 -1.16
C VAL A 63 11.31 17.06 -2.13
N LEU A 64 12.33 17.80 -2.57
CA LEU A 64 12.17 18.85 -3.59
C LEU A 64 11.77 18.26 -4.95
N GLU A 65 12.34 17.11 -5.31
CA GLU A 65 11.99 16.39 -6.52
C GLU A 65 10.53 15.91 -6.47
N LEU A 66 10.11 15.31 -5.36
CA LEU A 66 8.72 14.89 -5.15
C LEU A 66 7.76 16.09 -5.24
N GLU A 67 8.09 17.23 -4.63
CA GLU A 67 7.30 18.47 -4.75
C GLU A 67 7.13 18.90 -6.21
N ALA A 68 8.23 18.94 -6.98
CA ALA A 68 8.18 19.31 -8.40
C ALA A 68 7.27 18.38 -9.23
N ARG A 69 7.41 17.06 -8.99
CA ARG A 69 6.79 16.00 -9.79
C ARG A 69 5.34 15.75 -9.42
N ALA A 70 5.05 15.70 -8.12
CA ALA A 70 3.76 15.26 -7.59
C ALA A 70 3.14 16.24 -6.58
N GLY A 71 3.67 17.46 -6.46
CA GLY A 71 3.04 18.50 -5.65
C GLY A 71 1.58 18.72 -6.06
N GLY A 72 0.70 18.80 -5.06
CA GLY A 72 -0.73 18.95 -5.24
C GLY A 72 -1.49 17.65 -5.56
N VAL A 73 -0.80 16.50 -5.66
CA VAL A 73 -1.47 15.20 -5.84
C VAL A 73 -2.14 14.76 -4.53
N THR A 74 -3.35 14.23 -4.62
CA THR A 74 -4.00 13.51 -3.51
C THR A 74 -4.24 12.06 -3.91
N LEU A 75 -3.63 11.12 -3.18
CA LEU A 75 -3.83 9.69 -3.40
C LEU A 75 -5.10 9.19 -2.70
N GLY A 76 -5.88 8.36 -3.43
CA GLY A 76 -7.12 7.73 -2.95
C GLY A 76 -8.17 8.68 -2.38
N GLY A 77 -8.09 9.97 -2.74
CA GLY A 77 -8.97 11.02 -2.23
C GLY A 77 -8.75 11.40 -0.76
N LYS A 78 -7.69 10.88 -0.11
CA LYS A 78 -7.46 11.08 1.33
C LYS A 78 -6.09 11.59 1.70
N THR A 79 -5.05 11.25 0.94
CA THR A 79 -3.67 11.56 1.32
C THR A 79 -3.11 12.62 0.37
N PRO A 80 -3.22 13.92 0.71
CA PRO A 80 -2.48 14.95 0.00
C PRO A 80 -1.00 14.62 0.16
N LEU A 81 -0.28 14.49 -0.94
CA LEU A 81 1.16 14.28 -0.87
C LEU A 81 1.87 15.62 -0.70
N VAL A 82 3.18 15.49 -0.47
CA VAL A 82 4.24 16.50 -0.50
C VAL A 82 4.38 17.40 0.73
N THR A 83 5.62 17.78 0.99
CA THR A 83 6.02 18.52 2.20
C THR A 83 5.45 19.93 2.24
N TYR A 84 5.27 20.61 1.10
CA TYR A 84 4.62 21.92 1.13
C TYR A 84 3.23 21.87 1.75
N ARG A 85 2.44 20.83 1.40
CA ARG A 85 1.09 20.67 1.92
C ARG A 85 1.09 20.39 3.41
N ALA A 86 1.99 19.53 3.88
CA ALA A 86 2.21 19.26 5.31
C ALA A 86 2.54 20.54 6.09
N LEU A 87 3.54 21.30 5.65
CA LEU A 87 3.97 22.53 6.31
C LEU A 87 2.93 23.65 6.25
N SER A 88 2.08 23.67 5.22
CA SER A 88 0.99 24.64 5.09
C SER A 88 -0.19 24.32 6.02
N ALA A 89 -0.48 23.04 6.22
CA ALA A 89 -1.50 22.58 7.17
C ALA A 89 -1.04 22.74 8.63
N HIS A 90 0.28 22.69 8.86
CA HIS A 90 0.90 22.83 10.17
C HIS A 90 1.90 24.01 10.17
N PRO A 91 1.42 25.26 10.31
CA PRO A 91 2.26 26.45 10.15
C PRO A 91 3.37 26.56 11.20
N ASP A 92 3.13 26.03 12.40
CA ASP A 92 4.09 26.06 13.51
C ASP A 92 5.06 24.88 13.50
N PHE A 93 4.89 23.92 12.57
CA PHE A 93 5.71 22.71 12.50
C PHE A 93 7.19 23.04 12.36
N GLY A 94 7.98 22.64 13.36
CA GLY A 94 9.44 22.77 13.40
C GLY A 94 10.16 21.45 13.65
N ARG A 95 11.43 21.56 14.09
CA ARG A 95 12.31 20.39 14.32
C ARG A 95 11.82 19.46 15.43
N SER A 96 11.14 19.99 16.45
CA SER A 96 10.69 19.22 17.61
C SER A 96 9.51 18.30 17.29
N GLU A 97 8.78 18.59 16.23
CA GLU A 97 7.59 17.89 15.79
C GLU A 97 7.88 16.88 14.68
N ALA A 98 9.09 16.94 14.12
CA ALA A 98 9.52 16.01 13.09
C ALA A 98 9.85 14.63 13.65
N LEU A 99 9.48 13.59 12.89
CA LEU A 99 9.85 12.22 13.20
C LEU A 99 11.36 12.05 13.06
N VAL A 100 11.99 11.42 14.05
CA VAL A 100 13.42 11.10 14.04
C VAL A 100 13.58 9.58 13.96
N CYS A 101 14.29 9.10 12.93
CA CYS A 101 14.65 7.69 12.79
C CYS A 101 16.16 7.53 12.93
N GLY A 102 16.61 6.90 14.02
CA GLY A 102 18.02 6.86 14.37
C GLY A 102 18.55 8.26 14.69
N GLU A 103 19.47 8.78 13.88
CA GLU A 103 20.02 10.14 14.01
C GLU A 103 19.44 11.11 12.96
N GLU A 104 18.54 10.65 12.11
CA GLU A 104 18.03 11.40 10.97
C GLU A 104 16.65 11.99 11.25
N LEU A 105 16.50 13.28 10.98
CA LEU A 105 15.22 13.99 11.03
C LEU A 105 14.52 13.85 9.68
N LEU A 106 13.34 13.26 9.68
CA LEU A 106 12.56 12.99 8.49
C LEU A 106 11.61 14.16 8.17
N LEU A 107 11.38 14.43 6.89
CA LEU A 107 10.44 15.46 6.46
C LEU A 107 9.06 14.85 6.18
N PRO A 108 7.96 15.46 6.66
CA PRO A 108 6.63 14.96 6.36
C PRO A 108 6.35 15.14 4.86
N ILE A 109 5.77 14.13 4.23
CA ILE A 109 5.36 14.14 2.82
C ILE A 109 3.87 13.85 2.64
N ASP A 110 3.10 13.89 3.73
CA ASP A 110 1.65 13.88 3.69
C ASP A 110 1.07 15.14 4.34
N GLY A 111 0.17 15.79 3.63
CA GLY A 111 -0.53 16.97 4.09
C GLY A 111 -1.87 16.67 4.74
N SER A 112 -2.01 15.47 5.31
CA SER A 112 -3.21 15.04 6.02
C SER A 112 -3.23 15.64 7.43
N GLY A 113 -4.38 15.62 8.11
CA GLY A 113 -4.47 16.11 9.50
C GLY A 113 -3.65 15.30 10.51
N MET A 114 -3.16 14.12 10.10
CA MET A 114 -2.22 13.31 10.85
C MET A 114 -1.06 12.96 9.92
N LEU A 115 0.14 13.43 10.27
CA LEU A 115 1.35 13.20 9.49
C LEU A 115 1.82 11.75 9.67
N GLU A 116 1.54 10.91 8.68
CA GLU A 116 1.80 9.48 8.67
C GLU A 116 2.99 9.12 7.77
N PHE A 117 3.26 9.91 6.73
CA PHE A 117 4.31 9.62 5.76
C PHE A 117 5.46 10.62 5.86
N TRP A 118 6.67 10.06 5.94
CA TRP A 118 7.89 10.80 6.18
C TRP A 118 8.95 10.39 5.17
N MET A 119 9.88 11.29 4.80
CA MET A 119 10.94 11.00 3.85
C MET A 119 12.31 11.37 4.41
N ASP A 120 13.29 10.48 4.23
CA ASP A 120 14.70 10.73 4.56
C ASP A 120 15.46 11.42 3.41
N ARG A 121 16.74 11.75 3.63
CA ARG A 121 17.59 12.39 2.62
C ARG A 121 17.90 11.50 1.42
N GLU A 122 17.81 10.18 1.54
CA GLU A 122 17.97 9.21 0.45
C GLU A 122 16.68 9.00 -0.36
N GLY A 123 15.55 9.55 0.09
CA GLY A 123 14.25 9.46 -0.56
C GLY A 123 13.42 8.24 -0.14
N THR A 124 13.87 7.50 0.87
CA THR A 124 13.09 6.44 1.51
C THR A 124 11.87 7.04 2.18
N ILE A 125 10.72 6.42 1.99
CA ILE A 125 9.48 6.82 2.64
C ILE A 125 9.22 5.90 3.82
N TYR A 126 9.00 6.50 4.97
CA TYR A 126 8.64 5.86 6.22
C TYR A 126 7.18 6.10 6.53
N ARG A 127 6.57 5.11 7.20
CA ARG A 127 5.34 5.28 7.93
C ARG A 127 5.68 5.50 9.40
N GLY A 128 5.08 6.49 10.04
CA GLY A 128 5.30 6.70 11.45
C GLY A 128 4.48 7.81 12.07
N TRP A 129 4.47 7.82 13.40
CA TRP A 129 3.76 8.82 14.20
C TRP A 129 4.69 9.40 15.29
N PRO A 130 4.94 10.73 15.30
CA PRO A 130 5.74 11.36 16.34
C PRO A 130 5.14 11.17 17.74
N GLU A 131 3.80 11.12 17.84
CA GLU A 131 3.03 10.88 19.06
C GLU A 131 2.03 9.73 18.84
N SER A 132 1.65 9.02 19.89
CA SER A 132 0.63 7.93 19.85
C SER A 132 -0.59 8.33 18.99
N PRO A 133 -0.94 7.57 17.95
CA PRO A 133 -2.20 7.79 17.27
C PRO A 133 -3.38 7.48 18.22
N PRO A 134 -4.51 8.19 18.12
CA PRO A 134 -5.59 8.10 19.10
C PRO A 134 -6.33 6.75 19.12
N TRP A 135 -6.14 5.91 18.10
CA TRP A 135 -6.74 4.56 18.01
C TRP A 135 -5.76 3.43 18.38
N ASP A 136 -4.46 3.71 18.46
CA ASP A 136 -3.47 2.71 18.88
C ASP A 136 -2.34 3.37 19.69
N PRO A 137 -2.53 3.51 21.01
CA PRO A 137 -1.57 4.20 21.86
C PRO A 137 -0.18 3.54 21.91
N GLU A 138 -0.09 2.24 21.59
CA GLU A 138 1.16 1.47 21.60
C GLU A 138 2.06 1.78 20.39
N ASP A 139 1.53 2.44 19.36
CA ASP A 139 2.24 2.85 18.15
C ASP A 139 2.98 4.21 18.29
N SER A 140 3.12 4.76 19.49
CA SER A 140 3.89 6.00 19.71
C SER A 140 5.35 5.83 19.30
N GLY A 141 5.88 6.74 18.48
CA GLY A 141 7.27 6.65 18.02
C GLY A 141 7.51 5.47 17.08
N PHE A 142 6.44 4.84 16.57
CA PHE A 142 6.53 3.89 15.47
C PHE A 142 7.10 4.61 14.24
N CYS A 143 8.10 4.00 13.62
CA CYS A 143 8.71 4.47 12.39
C CYS A 143 9.25 3.27 11.63
N ALA A 144 8.70 3.00 10.45
CA ALA A 144 9.12 1.88 9.62
C ALA A 144 9.25 2.30 8.15
N PRO A 145 10.33 1.90 7.47
CA PRO A 145 10.51 2.23 6.07
C PRO A 145 9.61 1.36 5.19
N ILE A 146 8.80 1.97 4.33
CA ILE A 146 7.79 1.26 3.52
C ILE A 146 8.02 1.35 2.01
N TYR A 147 8.69 2.39 1.53
CA TYR A 147 9.07 2.53 0.13
C TYR A 147 10.51 3.03 0.03
N ALA A 148 11.28 2.51 -0.93
CA ALA A 148 12.64 3.00 -1.16
C ALA A 148 12.70 4.33 -1.92
N SER A 149 11.60 4.73 -2.56
CA SER A 149 11.47 5.99 -3.29
C SER A 149 10.00 6.37 -3.50
N TYR A 150 9.74 7.63 -3.86
CA TYR A 150 8.40 8.05 -4.28
C TYR A 150 7.94 7.35 -5.56
N THR A 151 8.87 7.03 -6.48
CA THR A 151 8.57 6.25 -7.68
C THR A 151 7.96 4.91 -7.31
N THR A 152 8.59 4.16 -6.40
CA THR A 152 8.07 2.87 -5.94
C THR A 152 6.72 3.01 -5.22
N MET A 153 6.49 4.09 -4.48
CA MET A 153 5.19 4.40 -3.88
C MET A 153 4.10 4.54 -4.96
N PHE A 154 4.36 5.29 -6.04
CA PHE A 154 3.41 5.42 -7.15
C PHE A 154 3.21 4.14 -7.95
N GLU A 155 4.28 3.37 -8.18
CA GLU A 155 4.19 2.05 -8.82
C GLU A 155 3.29 1.10 -8.01
N ARG A 156 3.38 1.15 -6.67
CA ARG A 156 2.57 0.33 -5.78
C ARG A 156 1.15 0.85 -5.58
N PHE A 157 0.93 2.16 -5.64
CA PHE A 157 -0.40 2.78 -5.53
C PHE A 157 -1.42 2.20 -6.52
N ALA A 158 -0.96 1.77 -7.72
CA ALA A 158 -1.80 1.12 -8.72
C ALA A 158 -2.45 -0.19 -8.21
N PHE A 159 -1.77 -0.90 -7.32
CA PHE A 159 -2.17 -2.22 -6.82
C PHE A 159 -2.72 -2.17 -5.39
N GLN A 160 -2.17 -1.27 -4.58
CA GLN A 160 -2.30 -1.31 -3.14
C GLN A 160 -3.65 -0.77 -2.68
N ARG A 161 -4.53 -1.69 -2.25
CA ARG A 161 -5.67 -1.41 -1.36
C ARG A 161 -5.17 -1.23 0.07
N GLU A 162 -4.23 -0.32 0.29
CA GLU A 162 -3.82 -0.02 1.66
C GLU A 162 -4.92 0.81 2.33
N PRO A 163 -5.32 0.46 3.57
CA PRO A 163 -6.39 1.14 4.29
C PRO A 163 -6.19 2.66 4.38
N TRP A 164 -4.93 3.11 4.43
CA TRP A 164 -4.54 4.51 4.61
C TRP A 164 -4.63 5.35 3.33
N TRP A 165 -4.50 4.75 2.14
CA TRP A 165 -4.80 5.47 0.90
C TRP A 165 -6.31 5.73 0.75
N GLY A 166 -7.15 4.93 1.41
CA GLY A 166 -8.61 5.04 1.42
C GLY A 166 -9.34 3.94 0.65
N MET A 167 -10.68 3.91 0.77
CA MET A 167 -11.56 2.90 0.15
C MET A 167 -11.52 2.88 -1.39
N SER A 168 -10.95 3.93 -2.01
CA SER A 168 -10.90 4.13 -3.46
C SER A 168 -9.49 3.97 -4.04
N ALA A 169 -8.52 3.48 -3.25
CA ALA A 169 -7.15 3.26 -3.69
C ALA A 169 -6.96 1.86 -4.30
N GLY A 170 -6.15 1.79 -5.36
CA GLY A 170 -5.92 0.59 -6.15
C GLY A 170 -7.04 0.30 -7.14
N LEU A 171 -6.70 -0.32 -8.27
CA LEU A 171 -7.71 -0.79 -9.22
C LEU A 171 -8.48 -1.97 -8.63
N ASP A 172 -9.82 -1.93 -8.69
CA ASP A 172 -10.60 -3.15 -8.49
C ASP A 172 -10.54 -4.00 -9.75
N ASP A 173 -9.47 -4.80 -9.86
CA ASP A 173 -9.32 -5.76 -10.95
C ASP A 173 -10.26 -6.98 -10.81
N GLY A 174 -11.21 -6.94 -9.85
CA GLY A 174 -12.22 -7.97 -9.67
C GLY A 174 -11.74 -9.18 -8.85
N TYR A 175 -10.66 -9.03 -8.09
CA TYR A 175 -10.19 -10.05 -7.14
C TYR A 175 -11.29 -10.37 -6.12
N ARG A 176 -11.53 -11.67 -5.91
CA ARG A 176 -12.63 -12.17 -5.09
C ARG A 176 -12.15 -12.86 -3.83
N CYS A 177 -10.97 -13.47 -3.91
CA CYS A 177 -10.37 -14.21 -2.82
C CYS A 177 -9.08 -13.51 -2.40
N SER A 178 -8.71 -13.63 -1.12
CA SER A 178 -7.42 -13.19 -0.64
C SER A 178 -6.80 -14.19 0.32
N LEU A 179 -5.47 -14.27 0.31
CA LEU A 179 -4.67 -15.05 1.25
C LEU A 179 -3.54 -14.15 1.76
N THR A 180 -3.50 -13.91 3.06
CA THR A 180 -2.37 -13.24 3.72
C THR A 180 -1.66 -14.22 4.65
N ILE A 181 -0.36 -14.31 4.44
CA ILE A 181 0.58 -15.19 5.13
C ILE A 181 1.45 -14.30 6.02
N HIS A 182 1.27 -14.40 7.33
CA HIS A 182 1.97 -13.55 8.29
C HIS A 182 3.34 -14.15 8.68
N GLY A 183 4.36 -13.30 8.77
CA GLY A 183 5.70 -13.66 9.23
C GLY A 183 6.55 -14.47 8.26
N ARG A 184 6.11 -14.65 7.00
CA ARG A 184 6.82 -15.45 5.99
C ARG A 184 6.85 -14.78 4.62
N SER A 185 7.93 -15.04 3.89
CA SER A 185 8.18 -14.62 2.52
C SER A 185 8.05 -15.84 1.60
N LEU A 186 6.93 -15.92 0.87
CA LEU A 186 6.60 -17.00 -0.06
C LEU A 186 6.23 -16.47 -1.46
N GLY A 187 6.55 -15.21 -1.77
CA GLY A 187 6.13 -14.54 -3.00
C GLY A 187 6.57 -15.29 -4.26
N ASP A 188 7.85 -15.69 -4.34
CA ASP A 188 8.37 -16.44 -5.48
C ASP A 188 7.67 -17.79 -5.68
N ALA A 189 7.42 -18.54 -4.60
CA ALA A 189 6.79 -19.85 -4.66
C ALA A 189 5.32 -19.74 -5.10
N LEU A 190 4.58 -18.75 -4.58
CA LEU A 190 3.22 -18.48 -5.00
C LEU A 190 3.17 -18.01 -6.46
N ALA A 191 4.05 -17.09 -6.86
CA ALA A 191 4.12 -16.59 -8.22
C ALA A 191 4.43 -17.71 -9.21
N GLN A 192 5.36 -18.61 -8.88
CA GLN A 192 5.67 -19.76 -9.71
C GLN A 192 4.47 -20.71 -9.85
N ALA A 193 3.79 -21.04 -8.75
CA ALA A 193 2.66 -21.97 -8.77
C ALA A 193 1.40 -21.41 -9.44
N LEU A 194 1.24 -20.09 -9.41
CA LEU A 194 0.13 -19.36 -10.02
C LEU A 194 0.47 -18.82 -11.41
N GLU A 195 1.70 -19.04 -11.89
CA GLU A 195 2.22 -18.56 -13.18
C GLU A 195 2.14 -17.03 -13.34
N VAL A 196 2.30 -16.29 -12.24
CA VAL A 196 2.20 -14.82 -12.21
C VAL A 196 3.57 -14.19 -12.44
N PRO A 197 3.74 -13.32 -13.45
CA PRO A 197 5.01 -12.68 -13.74
C PRO A 197 5.39 -11.64 -12.68
N ALA A 198 6.70 -11.45 -12.49
CA ALA A 198 7.24 -10.39 -11.65
C ALA A 198 6.93 -9.00 -12.24
N PHE A 199 6.39 -8.11 -11.41
CA PHE A 199 6.21 -6.70 -11.74
C PHE A 199 7.37 -5.88 -11.15
N ARG A 200 8.52 -5.92 -11.83
CA ARG A 200 9.78 -5.32 -11.35
C ARG A 200 9.73 -3.82 -11.05
N PRO A 201 8.95 -2.96 -11.74
CA PRO A 201 8.90 -1.54 -11.40
C PRO A 201 8.46 -1.27 -9.95
N ALA A 202 7.62 -2.12 -9.37
CA ALA A 202 7.18 -1.99 -7.98
C ALA A 202 8.07 -2.76 -6.96
N TRP A 203 9.23 -3.27 -7.38
CA TRP A 203 10.16 -3.95 -6.47
C TRP A 203 11.11 -2.94 -5.84
N ASP A 204 11.34 -3.11 -4.55
CA ASP A 204 12.44 -2.47 -3.85
C ASP A 204 12.94 -3.37 -2.71
N ARG A 205 13.75 -2.81 -1.81
CA ARG A 205 14.30 -3.53 -0.66
C ARG A 205 13.27 -3.87 0.44
N PHE A 206 12.05 -3.32 0.38
CA PHE A 206 11.00 -3.52 1.37
C PHE A 206 9.85 -4.37 0.87
N ALA A 207 9.59 -4.41 -0.44
CA ALA A 207 8.60 -5.32 -1.00
C ALA A 207 8.88 -5.74 -2.44
N ARG A 208 8.30 -6.89 -2.82
CA ARG A 208 8.33 -7.47 -4.16
C ARG A 208 6.90 -7.77 -4.61
N ILE A 209 6.60 -7.50 -5.88
CA ILE A 209 5.26 -7.61 -6.45
C ILE A 209 5.24 -8.53 -7.68
N TRP A 210 4.30 -9.46 -7.74
CA TRP A 210 3.96 -10.19 -8.95
C TRP A 210 2.53 -9.85 -9.32
N HIS A 211 2.28 -9.56 -10.58
CA HIS A 211 0.95 -9.12 -10.98
C HIS A 211 0.66 -9.44 -12.45
N ASP A 212 -0.56 -9.94 -12.68
CA ASP A 212 -1.19 -9.97 -13.97
C ASP A 212 -2.72 -9.84 -13.82
N ARG A 213 -3.47 -10.18 -14.89
CA ARG A 213 -4.93 -10.12 -14.88
C ARG A 213 -5.59 -11.15 -13.98
N THR A 214 -4.87 -12.13 -13.45
CA THR A 214 -5.42 -13.27 -12.73
C THR A 214 -5.13 -13.23 -11.24
N ALA A 215 -4.02 -12.61 -10.85
CA ALA A 215 -3.60 -12.48 -9.46
C ALA A 215 -2.67 -11.29 -9.24
N HIS A 216 -2.70 -10.79 -8.02
CA HIS A 216 -1.72 -9.87 -7.47
C HIS A 216 -1.09 -10.51 -6.23
N ILE A 217 0.24 -10.55 -6.18
CA ILE A 217 1.00 -11.10 -5.06
C ILE A 217 1.95 -10.01 -4.57
N GLU A 218 1.85 -9.65 -3.31
CA GLU A 218 2.77 -8.76 -2.60
C GLU A 218 3.52 -9.56 -1.56
N GLU A 219 4.85 -9.47 -1.57
CA GLU A 219 5.69 -9.90 -0.47
C GLU A 219 6.35 -8.67 0.15
N ALA A 220 5.93 -8.31 1.36
CA ALA A 220 6.53 -7.24 2.13
C ALA A 220 7.46 -7.80 3.20
N ASN A 221 8.64 -7.22 3.30
CA ASN A 221 9.60 -7.47 4.36
C ASN A 221 10.07 -6.11 4.90
N VAL A 222 9.27 -5.55 5.78
CA VAL A 222 9.53 -4.24 6.39
C VAL A 222 10.15 -4.45 7.78
N PRO A 223 11.42 -4.08 7.99
CA PRO A 223 12.07 -4.19 9.30
C PRO A 223 11.29 -3.44 10.37
N GLY A 224 11.07 -4.08 11.52
CA GLY A 224 10.38 -3.47 12.67
C GLY A 224 8.87 -3.28 12.52
N TYR A 225 8.27 -3.72 11.41
CA TYR A 225 6.82 -3.55 11.18
C TYR A 225 6.12 -4.86 10.82
N ARG A 226 6.28 -5.33 9.58
CA ARG A 226 5.60 -6.53 9.11
C ARG A 226 6.42 -7.25 8.04
N ALA A 227 6.53 -8.56 8.21
CA ALA A 227 6.87 -9.47 7.13
C ALA A 227 5.62 -10.25 6.77
N HIS A 228 5.19 -10.20 5.52
CA HIS A 228 4.05 -10.98 5.06
C HIS A 228 4.10 -11.24 3.56
N THR A 229 3.37 -12.26 3.13
CA THR A 229 3.03 -12.49 1.72
C THR A 229 1.53 -12.43 1.57
N ARG A 230 1.01 -11.51 0.77
CA ARG A 230 -0.40 -11.36 0.42
C ARG A 230 -0.61 -11.78 -1.03
N ALA A 231 -1.66 -12.53 -1.29
CA ALA A 231 -2.14 -12.83 -2.64
C ALA A 231 -3.61 -12.46 -2.75
N ASP A 232 -3.95 -11.56 -3.66
CA ASP A 232 -5.32 -11.26 -4.09
C ASP A 232 -5.59 -12.01 -5.42
N LEU A 233 -6.66 -12.79 -5.45
CA LEU A 233 -6.89 -13.85 -6.44
C LEU A 233 -8.28 -13.72 -7.07
N LEU A 234 -8.39 -13.98 -8.37
CA LEU A 234 -9.68 -13.94 -9.08
C LEU A 234 -10.60 -15.12 -8.75
N SER A 235 -10.05 -16.28 -8.35
CA SER A 235 -10.81 -17.53 -8.24
C SER A 235 -10.46 -18.36 -7.00
N THR A 236 -11.41 -19.22 -6.61
CA THR A 236 -11.19 -20.20 -5.54
C THR A 236 -10.18 -21.29 -5.95
N ASP A 237 -10.08 -21.61 -7.25
CA ASP A 237 -9.05 -22.52 -7.77
C ASP A 237 -7.63 -22.03 -7.50
N GLN A 238 -7.37 -20.74 -7.75
CA GLN A 238 -6.08 -20.14 -7.43
C GLN A 238 -5.83 -20.13 -5.92
N LEU A 239 -6.87 -19.87 -5.11
CA LEU A 239 -6.74 -19.91 -3.66
C LEU A 239 -6.37 -21.32 -3.17
N VAL A 240 -7.00 -22.37 -3.70
CA VAL A 240 -6.64 -23.76 -3.36
C VAL A 240 -5.20 -24.05 -3.75
N ARG A 241 -4.73 -23.62 -4.93
CA ARG A 241 -3.31 -23.77 -5.33
C ARG A 241 -2.38 -23.02 -4.37
N ALA A 242 -2.72 -21.80 -3.96
CA ALA A 242 -1.93 -21.04 -3.00
C ALA A 242 -1.86 -21.73 -1.62
N LEU A 243 -2.98 -22.34 -1.18
CA LEU A 243 -3.01 -23.16 0.04
C LEU A 243 -2.12 -24.42 -0.10
N GLU A 244 -2.08 -25.06 -1.27
CA GLU A 244 -1.19 -26.21 -1.51
C GLU A 244 0.29 -25.82 -1.41
N VAL A 245 0.69 -24.69 -2.02
CA VAL A 245 2.06 -24.16 -1.93
C VAL A 245 2.47 -23.92 -0.48
N MET A 246 1.55 -23.42 0.32
CA MET A 246 1.80 -23.04 1.69
C MET A 246 1.73 -24.22 2.68
N ALA A 247 1.04 -25.30 2.34
CA ALA A 247 0.82 -26.45 3.22
C ALA A 247 2.05 -26.90 4.05
N PRO A 248 3.29 -26.92 3.51
CA PRO A 248 4.47 -27.31 4.28
C PRO A 248 4.81 -26.41 5.48
N VAL A 249 4.34 -25.15 5.49
CA VAL A 249 4.68 -24.14 6.51
C VAL A 249 3.48 -23.59 7.29
N MET A 250 2.26 -24.06 6.99
CA MET A 250 1.01 -23.56 7.59
C MET A 250 0.93 -23.69 9.12
N ALA A 251 1.61 -24.67 9.70
CA ALA A 251 1.65 -24.87 11.15
C ALA A 251 2.46 -23.79 11.89
N GLN A 252 3.23 -22.97 11.16
CA GLN A 252 4.17 -21.99 11.72
C GLN A 252 3.91 -20.57 11.21
N ALA A 253 2.83 -20.36 10.45
CA ALA A 253 2.55 -19.11 9.77
C ALA A 253 1.05 -18.80 9.88
N PRO A 254 0.66 -17.78 10.67
CA PRO A 254 -0.73 -17.37 10.76
C PRO A 254 -1.28 -16.91 9.41
N LEU A 255 -2.55 -17.24 9.13
CA LEU A 255 -3.24 -16.99 7.87
C LEU A 255 -4.47 -16.11 8.05
N SER A 256 -4.68 -15.21 7.11
CA SER A 256 -5.97 -14.56 6.89
C SER A 256 -6.47 -14.93 5.50
N ILE A 257 -7.71 -15.40 5.41
CA ILE A 257 -8.32 -15.83 4.16
C ILE A 257 -9.59 -15.00 3.95
N GLY A 258 -9.66 -14.26 2.84
CA GLY A 258 -10.86 -13.59 2.37
C GLY A 258 -11.55 -14.43 1.29
N LEU A 259 -12.86 -14.61 1.42
CA LEU A 259 -13.69 -15.38 0.50
C LEU A 259 -14.97 -14.59 0.18
N PRO A 260 -15.49 -14.69 -1.05
CA PRO A 260 -16.83 -14.20 -1.34
C PRO A 260 -17.88 -15.17 -0.76
N GLU A 261 -19.07 -14.68 -0.43
CA GLU A 261 -20.13 -15.49 0.22
C GLU A 261 -20.47 -16.77 -0.56
N HIS A 262 -20.52 -16.69 -1.89
CA HIS A 262 -20.82 -17.84 -2.75
C HIS A 262 -19.72 -18.92 -2.76
N ALA A 263 -18.53 -18.65 -2.22
CA ALA A 263 -17.46 -19.62 -2.08
C ALA A 263 -17.50 -20.39 -0.75
N ALA A 264 -18.41 -20.04 0.16
CA ALA A 264 -18.61 -20.79 1.40
C ALA A 264 -19.21 -22.17 1.12
N ALA A 265 -18.69 -23.20 1.81
CA ALA A 265 -19.21 -24.56 1.70
C ALA A 265 -20.65 -24.67 2.21
N GLN A 266 -21.45 -25.50 1.54
CA GLN A 266 -22.80 -25.81 1.98
C GLN A 266 -22.81 -27.02 2.93
N PRO A 267 -23.78 -27.10 3.86
CA PRO A 267 -23.91 -28.26 4.75
C PRO A 267 -24.01 -29.58 3.97
N GLY A 268 -23.21 -30.58 4.38
CA GLY A 268 -23.23 -31.92 3.79
C GLY A 268 -22.33 -32.13 2.57
N GLU A 269 -21.62 -31.10 2.08
CA GLU A 269 -20.63 -31.27 1.03
C GLU A 269 -19.44 -32.13 1.50
N ARG A 270 -19.04 -33.10 0.68
CA ARG A 270 -17.90 -33.97 0.99
C ARG A 270 -16.59 -33.19 0.92
N GLU A 271 -15.86 -33.20 2.03
CA GLU A 271 -14.48 -32.73 2.12
C GLU A 271 -13.58 -33.53 1.17
N ILE A 272 -12.76 -32.83 0.40
CA ILE A 272 -11.74 -33.44 -0.47
C ILE A 272 -10.32 -33.16 0.02
N ARG A 273 -10.11 -32.07 0.77
CA ARG A 273 -8.82 -31.71 1.37
C ARG A 273 -9.02 -30.95 2.67
N ARG A 274 -8.01 -31.04 3.54
CA ARG A 274 -7.93 -30.32 4.80
C ARG A 274 -6.53 -29.81 5.02
N PHE A 275 -6.47 -28.57 5.47
CA PHE A 275 -5.24 -27.90 5.88
C PHE A 275 -5.38 -27.49 7.34
N ARG A 276 -4.37 -27.80 8.16
CA ARG A 276 -4.26 -27.31 9.54
C ARG A 276 -3.37 -26.09 9.55
N CYS A 277 -3.88 -24.97 10.05
CA CYS A 277 -3.15 -23.72 10.09
C CYS A 277 -3.45 -22.90 11.35
N LEU A 278 -2.72 -21.79 11.50
CA LEU A 278 -2.97 -20.80 12.55
C LEU A 278 -3.72 -19.61 11.97
N ARG A 279 -4.61 -18.99 12.74
CA ARG A 279 -5.11 -17.63 12.51
C ARG A 279 -4.26 -16.63 13.31
N PRO A 280 -4.30 -15.32 12.96
CA PRO A 280 -3.72 -14.28 13.80
C PRO A 280 -4.12 -14.43 15.28
N GLY A 281 -3.12 -14.32 16.16
CA GLY A 281 -3.21 -14.65 17.58
C GLY A 281 -3.04 -16.16 17.89
N ASP A 282 -2.33 -16.90 17.04
CA ASP A 282 -1.97 -18.32 17.20
C ASP A 282 -3.15 -19.27 17.46
N ARG A 283 -4.33 -18.93 16.93
CA ARG A 283 -5.54 -19.75 17.07
C ARG A 283 -5.55 -20.87 16.03
N PRO A 284 -5.52 -22.15 16.43
CA PRO A 284 -5.53 -23.25 15.48
C PRO A 284 -6.90 -23.36 14.77
N VAL A 285 -6.86 -23.58 13.45
CA VAL A 285 -8.06 -23.78 12.62
C VAL A 285 -7.80 -24.86 11.56
N ASP A 286 -8.88 -25.52 11.15
CA ASP A 286 -8.93 -26.33 9.94
C ASP A 286 -9.50 -25.49 8.79
N VAL A 287 -8.81 -25.49 7.64
CA VAL A 287 -9.33 -25.01 6.35
C VAL A 287 -9.71 -26.23 5.53
N LEU A 288 -11.01 -26.41 5.32
CA LEU A 288 -11.58 -27.54 4.59
C LEU A 288 -11.92 -27.09 3.17
N VAL A 289 -11.56 -27.91 2.18
CA VAL A 289 -11.87 -27.69 0.77
C VAL A 289 -12.86 -28.75 0.30
N HIS A 290 -13.89 -28.31 -0.39
CA HIS A 290 -14.98 -29.13 -0.92
C HIS A 290 -15.10 -28.92 -2.43
N GLY A 291 -15.70 -29.88 -3.13
CA GLY A 291 -15.95 -29.79 -4.57
C GLY A 291 -14.74 -30.18 -5.43
N GLY A 292 -14.53 -29.45 -6.52
CA GLY A 292 -13.48 -29.72 -7.52
C GLY A 292 -13.15 -28.47 -8.34
N PRO A 293 -12.20 -28.55 -9.29
CA PRO A 293 -11.80 -27.41 -10.12
C PRO A 293 -12.98 -26.65 -10.74
N GLY A 294 -12.95 -25.32 -10.67
CA GLY A 294 -14.00 -24.40 -11.09
C GLY A 294 -15.19 -24.30 -10.15
N LYS A 295 -15.27 -25.15 -9.12
CA LYS A 295 -16.40 -25.25 -8.18
C LYS A 295 -15.97 -25.41 -6.73
N TYR A 296 -14.72 -25.08 -6.40
CA TYR A 296 -14.26 -25.21 -5.03
C TYR A 296 -15.08 -24.33 -4.09
N ARG A 297 -15.31 -24.89 -2.89
CA ARG A 297 -15.85 -24.21 -1.73
C ARG A 297 -14.93 -24.39 -0.55
N ILE A 298 -14.84 -23.39 0.30
CA ILE A 298 -13.92 -23.37 1.44
C ILE A 298 -14.71 -23.11 2.72
N GLU A 299 -14.38 -23.89 3.75
CA GLU A 299 -14.89 -23.72 5.10
C GLU A 299 -13.70 -23.54 6.06
N ILE A 300 -13.82 -22.61 7.01
CA ILE A 300 -12.80 -22.38 8.03
C ILE A 300 -13.40 -22.71 9.40
N ARG A 301 -12.90 -23.75 10.05
CA ARG A 301 -13.39 -24.24 11.34
C ARG A 301 -12.36 -24.01 12.46
N PRO A 302 -12.75 -23.45 13.61
CA PRO A 302 -11.92 -23.51 14.81
C PRO A 302 -11.63 -24.97 15.20
N LEU A 303 -10.42 -25.22 15.67
CA LEU A 303 -10.03 -26.50 16.28
C LEU A 303 -10.33 -26.52 17.79
#